data_AF-A0A852GCN9-F1
#
_entry.id   AF-A0A852GCN9-F1
#
_cell.length_a   1.000
_cell.length_b   1.000
_cell.length_c   1.000
_cell.angle_alpha   90.00
_cell.angle_beta   90.00
_cell.angle_gamma   90.00
#
_symmetry.space_group_name_H-M   'P 1'
#
loop_
_entity.id
_entity.type
_entity.pdbx_description
1 polymer ?
#
loop_
_entity_poly.entity_id
_entity_poly.type
_entity_poly.pdbx_seq_one_letter_code
_entity_poly.pdbx_strand_id
1 'polypeptide(L)'
;QNWTRGMSYCLHSESHLDTGPIYVRENGKLHMVNQGAGSIQNVTPKTRPFRLFSRGFSVELCMNREDDRARRQRTDHFIFTYTKEGNLRYSAKSLFSLVLGYISDNVDHIDSLIGFPEQIAEKLFSAAEARQKFTEPVTGLRALQKFTEAYGNLVLCSLCLRNRYLVISEKLEEIKSFRELTCLDLSCCKLGDEHELLEHLTKEALSSVKRLLLKDNSLSDAGLRRMTAPVRVLKKGLENLLVLDLSCNPKITDVGIGYLLSFKKLNCLDISGTGLKDVNAVIKRIQMQIGLVHSKVPLKEFDHSNCKTEGWAEQTVLQWEQAVMEARKSQDDLRSRTAALRFYGKTHRIEDVVKCKLVEAETKASGNLQFYKEKVQNCHLPLKKEIASSHELRNNKKRALAEQEKERTSKQKHLCLSVEDWDLLNTY
;
A
#
# COMPACT_ATOMS: atom_id res chain seq x y z
N GLN A 1 -58.21 -47.86 -23.16
CA GLN A 1 -57.61 -49.16 -22.81
C GLN A 1 -56.31 -49.26 -23.60
N ASN A 2 -55.12 -49.50 -23.07
CA ASN A 2 -54.64 -49.64 -21.71
C ASN A 2 -53.11 -49.86 -21.83
N TRP A 3 -52.33 -49.20 -20.97
CA TRP A 3 -50.97 -49.58 -20.51
C TRP A 3 -49.74 -49.49 -21.43
N THR A 4 -49.01 -48.38 -21.21
CA THR A 4 -47.57 -48.35 -20.87
C THR A 4 -46.99 -49.66 -20.31
N ARG A 5 -45.88 -50.14 -20.90
CA ARG A 5 -44.97 -51.11 -20.26
C ARG A 5 -43.58 -50.48 -20.12
N GLY A 6 -43.28 -50.06 -18.90
CA GLY A 6 -41.95 -49.69 -18.47
C GLY A 6 -41.05 -50.92 -18.38
N MET A 7 -39.79 -50.74 -18.77
CA MET A 7 -38.71 -51.68 -18.47
C MET A 7 -38.36 -51.58 -17.00
N SER A 8 -38.93 -52.48 -16.20
CA SER A 8 -38.49 -52.80 -14.85
C SER A 8 -37.23 -53.66 -14.93
N TYR A 9 -36.06 -53.09 -14.61
CA TYR A 9 -34.90 -53.88 -14.25
C TYR A 9 -35.09 -54.37 -12.81
N CYS A 10 -35.44 -55.64 -12.67
CA CYS A 10 -35.40 -56.37 -11.40
C CYS A 10 -33.95 -56.50 -10.95
N LEU A 11 -33.49 -55.61 -10.06
CA LEU A 11 -32.36 -55.91 -9.20
C LEU A 11 -32.86 -56.86 -8.11
N HIS A 12 -32.31 -58.08 -8.13
CA HIS A 12 -32.56 -59.11 -7.15
C HIS A 12 -32.34 -58.58 -5.74
N SER A 13 -33.33 -58.76 -4.88
CA SER A 13 -33.22 -58.51 -3.44
C SER A 13 -32.33 -59.57 -2.81
N GLU A 14 -31.13 -59.18 -2.41
CA GLU A 14 -30.37 -59.89 -1.38
C GLU A 14 -29.34 -58.93 -0.79
N SER A 15 -29.74 -58.24 0.28
CA SER A 15 -28.86 -57.78 1.36
C SER A 15 -29.75 -57.15 2.43
N HIS A 16 -29.90 -57.86 3.55
CA HIS A 16 -30.34 -57.24 4.79
C HIS A 16 -29.33 -56.15 5.14
N LEU A 17 -29.67 -54.89 4.86
CA LEU A 17 -28.94 -53.74 5.37
C LEU A 17 -29.19 -53.68 6.88
N ASP A 18 -28.24 -54.24 7.63
CA ASP A 18 -28.17 -54.13 9.08
C ASP A 18 -28.15 -52.64 9.43
N THR A 19 -29.30 -52.10 9.81
CA THR A 19 -29.46 -50.67 10.06
C THR A 19 -28.83 -50.41 11.42
N GLY A 20 -27.58 -49.94 11.41
CA GLY A 20 -26.83 -49.64 12.64
C GLY A 20 -27.60 -48.72 13.58
N PRO A 21 -27.28 -48.72 14.89
CA PRO A 21 -28.02 -47.97 15.90
C PRO A 21 -28.14 -46.48 15.55
N ILE A 22 -29.38 -45.98 15.53
CA ILE A 22 -29.68 -44.58 15.23
C ILE A 22 -29.49 -43.77 16.51
N TYR A 23 -28.60 -42.79 16.49
CA TYR A 23 -28.39 -41.88 17.62
C TYR A 23 -29.02 -40.51 17.33
N VAL A 24 -29.78 -39.98 18.29
CA VAL A 24 -30.41 -38.65 18.26
C VAL A 24 -29.78 -37.80 19.36
N ARG A 25 -29.42 -36.55 19.04
CA ARG A 25 -28.84 -35.61 20.02
C ARG A 25 -29.94 -34.69 20.55
N GLU A 26 -30.15 -34.70 21.87
CA GLU A 26 -31.13 -33.85 22.55
C GLU A 26 -30.45 -33.16 23.73
N ASN A 27 -30.57 -31.83 23.84
CA ASN A 27 -29.95 -31.02 24.90
C ASN A 27 -28.44 -31.30 25.11
N GLY A 28 -27.68 -31.46 24.02
CA GLY A 28 -26.24 -31.74 24.05
C GLY A 28 -25.85 -33.18 24.40
N LYS A 29 -26.81 -34.06 24.72
CA LYS A 29 -26.58 -35.48 25.05
C LYS A 29 -27.01 -36.37 23.88
N LEU A 30 -26.22 -37.43 23.60
CA LEU A 30 -26.47 -38.37 22.52
C LEU A 30 -27.29 -39.57 23.05
N HIS A 31 -28.46 -39.82 22.47
CA HIS A 31 -29.40 -40.86 22.84
C HIS A 31 -29.54 -41.89 21.72
N MET A 32 -29.51 -43.18 22.03
CA MET A 32 -29.72 -44.24 21.04
C MET A 32 -31.21 -44.58 20.93
N VAL A 33 -31.77 -44.54 19.72
CA VAL A 33 -33.16 -44.87 19.44
C VAL A 33 -33.25 -46.36 19.12
N ASN A 34 -33.78 -47.15 20.06
CA ASN A 34 -34.08 -48.56 19.82
C ASN A 34 -35.38 -48.69 19.02
N GLN A 35 -35.30 -49.23 17.80
CA GLN A 35 -36.48 -49.67 17.07
C GLN A 35 -36.93 -51.04 17.60
N GLY A 36 -38.09 -51.10 18.25
CA GLY A 36 -38.75 -52.36 18.61
C GLY A 36 -39.53 -52.28 19.91
N ALA A 37 -40.83 -52.03 19.82
CA ALA A 37 -41.79 -52.07 20.91
C ALA A 37 -42.06 -53.51 21.38
N GLY A 38 -42.36 -53.69 22.67
CA GLY A 38 -43.13 -54.83 23.18
C GLY A 38 -42.37 -55.86 24.01
N SER A 39 -42.78 -55.95 25.29
CA SER A 39 -42.62 -57.09 26.21
C SER A 39 -41.21 -57.41 26.77
N ILE A 40 -41.03 -56.99 28.02
CA ILE A 40 -40.40 -57.66 29.16
C ILE A 40 -39.51 -58.87 28.82
N GLN A 41 -38.19 -58.72 29.05
CA GLN A 41 -37.46 -59.60 29.96
C GLN A 41 -36.12 -58.95 30.37
N ASN A 42 -35.92 -58.87 31.69
CA ASN A 42 -34.70 -58.42 32.35
C ASN A 42 -33.56 -59.40 32.05
N VAL A 43 -32.71 -59.06 31.09
CA VAL A 43 -31.34 -59.60 31.00
C VAL A 43 -30.43 -58.45 30.61
N THR A 44 -29.59 -58.00 31.53
CA THR A 44 -28.52 -57.01 31.27
C THR A 44 -27.49 -57.63 30.32
N PRO A 45 -27.36 -57.19 29.05
CA PRO A 45 -26.27 -57.64 28.21
C PRO A 45 -25.09 -56.69 28.45
N LYS A 46 -23.95 -57.24 28.88
CA LYS A 46 -22.68 -56.51 28.93
C LYS A 46 -22.38 -55.94 27.54
N THR A 47 -22.59 -54.64 27.35
CA THR A 47 -22.31 -53.94 26.10
C THR A 47 -20.81 -53.93 25.84
N ARG A 48 -20.35 -54.77 24.91
CA ARG A 48 -19.05 -54.57 24.27
C ARG A 48 -19.10 -53.21 23.56
N PRO A 49 -18.09 -52.34 23.71
CA PRO A 49 -18.06 -51.09 22.96
C PRO A 49 -17.92 -51.45 21.48
N PHE A 50 -19.00 -51.25 20.73
CA PHE A 50 -18.95 -51.32 19.27
C PHE A 50 -17.97 -50.26 18.80
N ARG A 51 -16.83 -50.71 18.26
CA ARG A 51 -15.93 -49.80 17.54
C ARG A 51 -16.65 -49.45 16.25
N LEU A 52 -16.98 -48.17 16.07
CA LEU A 52 -17.53 -47.64 14.81
C LEU A 52 -16.63 -47.92 13.59
N PHE A 53 -15.37 -48.31 13.82
CA PHE A 53 -14.40 -48.59 12.78
C PHE A 53 -13.42 -49.68 13.23
N SER A 54 -13.03 -50.57 12.30
CA SER A 54 -11.93 -51.52 12.48
C SER A 54 -10.61 -50.77 12.74
N ARG A 55 -9.72 -51.34 13.55
CA ARG A 55 -8.43 -50.74 13.94
C ARG A 55 -7.72 -50.10 12.74
N GLY A 56 -7.32 -48.83 12.88
CA GLY A 56 -6.51 -48.12 11.90
C GLY A 56 -7.21 -47.03 11.10
N PHE A 57 -8.33 -46.47 11.56
CA PHE A 57 -8.94 -45.30 10.92
C PHE A 57 -8.55 -44.01 11.64
N SER A 58 -8.14 -43.00 10.89
CA SER A 58 -7.95 -41.63 11.35
C SER A 58 -8.97 -40.75 10.64
N VAL A 59 -9.76 -39.99 11.40
CA VAL A 59 -10.66 -38.98 10.84
C VAL A 59 -9.96 -37.64 10.99
N GLU A 60 -9.47 -37.10 9.88
CA GLU A 60 -9.00 -35.73 9.82
C GLU A 60 -10.21 -34.84 9.50
N LEU A 61 -10.55 -33.92 10.40
CA LEU A 61 -11.46 -32.84 10.07
C LEU A 61 -10.71 -31.91 9.12
N CYS A 62 -10.91 -32.08 7.82
CA CYS A 62 -10.37 -31.20 6.79
C CYS A 62 -11.01 -29.81 6.89
N MET A 63 -10.57 -29.02 7.86
CA MET A 63 -10.78 -27.57 7.87
C MET A 63 -9.61 -26.98 7.10
N ASN A 64 -9.89 -26.58 5.86
CA ASN A 64 -9.02 -25.81 4.98
C ASN A 64 -7.57 -26.31 4.89
N ARG A 65 -7.32 -27.26 3.99
CA ARG A 65 -6.02 -27.33 3.32
C ARG A 65 -6.15 -26.69 1.95
N GLU A 66 -5.24 -25.78 1.70
CA GLU A 66 -4.93 -25.24 0.38
C GLU A 66 -4.70 -26.40 -0.62
N ASP A 67 -5.09 -26.15 -1.87
CA ASP A 67 -4.94 -26.98 -3.08
C ASP A 67 -5.90 -28.16 -3.32
N ASP A 68 -6.85 -27.92 -4.24
CA ASP A 68 -7.11 -28.81 -5.39
C ASP A 68 -8.00 -28.07 -6.42
N ARG A 69 -7.36 -27.37 -7.37
CA ARG A 69 -8.03 -26.71 -8.51
C ARG A 69 -8.41 -27.74 -9.58
N ALA A 70 -9.34 -28.64 -9.29
CA ALA A 70 -10.17 -29.32 -10.31
C ALA A 70 -11.20 -30.25 -9.65
N ARG A 71 -12.49 -30.00 -9.89
CA ARG A 71 -13.60 -30.97 -9.75
C ARG A 71 -13.96 -31.45 -8.33
N ARG A 72 -14.27 -30.54 -7.41
CA ARG A 72 -15.23 -30.86 -6.33
C ARG A 72 -16.44 -29.95 -6.45
N GLN A 73 -17.63 -30.55 -6.53
CA GLN A 73 -18.90 -29.82 -6.46
C GLN A 73 -18.85 -28.95 -5.20
N ARG A 74 -18.77 -27.62 -5.38
CA ARG A 74 -18.62 -26.64 -4.30
C ARG A 74 -19.81 -26.80 -3.33
N THR A 75 -19.63 -27.49 -2.21
CA THR A 75 -20.56 -27.48 -1.06
C THR A 75 -20.49 -26.18 -0.26
N ASP A 76 -19.96 -25.13 -0.89
CA ASP A 76 -19.75 -23.79 -0.36
C ASP A 76 -21.04 -22.99 -0.20
N HIS A 77 -22.22 -23.55 -0.48
CA HIS A 77 -23.49 -22.83 -0.46
C HIS A 77 -24.18 -22.87 0.91
N PHE A 78 -23.68 -23.67 1.86
CA PHE A 78 -24.27 -23.85 3.18
C PHE A 78 -23.33 -23.37 4.29
N ILE A 79 -23.87 -22.60 5.22
CA ILE A 79 -23.22 -22.19 6.46
C ILE A 79 -23.68 -23.13 7.55
N PHE A 80 -22.72 -23.71 8.26
CA PHE A 80 -22.95 -24.57 9.40
C PHE A 80 -22.82 -23.73 10.68
N THR A 81 -23.92 -23.57 11.41
CA THR A 81 -23.90 -22.88 12.72
C THR A 81 -24.29 -23.85 13.82
N TYR A 82 -23.51 -23.86 14.91
CA TYR A 82 -23.90 -24.57 16.12
C TYR A 82 -24.81 -23.68 16.94
N THR A 83 -25.99 -24.21 17.26
CA THR A 83 -26.87 -23.60 18.27
C THR A 83 -26.23 -23.73 19.66
N LYS A 84 -26.66 -22.90 20.63
CA LYS A 84 -26.23 -23.00 22.04
C LYS A 84 -26.51 -24.39 22.66
N GLU A 85 -27.44 -25.14 22.07
CA GLU A 85 -27.84 -26.50 22.45
C GLU A 85 -26.98 -27.60 21.79
N GLY A 86 -26.01 -27.23 20.94
CA GLY A 86 -25.11 -28.17 20.27
C GLY A 86 -25.67 -28.84 19.01
N ASN A 87 -26.81 -28.38 18.51
CA ASN A 87 -27.40 -28.81 17.23
C ASN A 87 -26.80 -28.03 16.06
N LEU A 88 -26.49 -28.75 14.97
CA LEU A 88 -25.98 -28.19 13.73
C LEU A 88 -27.15 -27.65 12.88
N ARG A 89 -27.19 -26.34 12.62
CA ARG A 89 -28.13 -25.72 11.68
C ARG A 89 -27.45 -25.44 10.35
N TYR A 90 -28.20 -25.69 9.27
CA TYR A 90 -27.82 -25.31 7.90
C TYR A 90 -28.56 -24.03 7.50
N SER A 91 -27.83 -23.05 6.99
CA SER A 91 -28.42 -21.88 6.33
C SER A 91 -27.72 -21.66 4.99
N ALA A 92 -28.46 -21.32 3.95
CA ALA A 92 -27.87 -21.01 2.65
C ALA A 92 -27.08 -19.69 2.72
N LYS A 93 -25.94 -19.61 2.02
CA LYS A 93 -25.25 -18.33 1.77
C LYS A 93 -26.18 -17.43 0.95
N SER A 94 -26.16 -16.13 1.23
CA SER A 94 -26.94 -15.16 0.46
C SER A 94 -26.54 -15.15 -1.02
N LEU A 95 -27.48 -14.88 -1.93
CA LEU A 95 -27.16 -14.71 -3.35
C LEU A 95 -26.08 -13.64 -3.54
N PHE A 96 -26.15 -12.54 -2.78
CA PHE A 96 -25.14 -11.50 -2.76
C PHE A 96 -23.74 -12.04 -2.48
N SER A 97 -23.56 -12.85 -1.42
CA SER A 97 -22.25 -13.43 -1.09
C SER A 97 -21.73 -14.43 -2.12
N LEU A 98 -22.63 -15.17 -2.78
CA LEU A 98 -22.25 -16.10 -3.84
C LEU A 98 -21.78 -15.35 -5.09
N VAL A 99 -22.53 -14.32 -5.50
CA VAL A 99 -22.19 -13.46 -6.62
C VAL A 99 -20.91 -12.69 -6.33
N LEU A 100 -20.77 -12.11 -5.14
CA LEU A 100 -19.55 -11.42 -4.71
C LEU A 100 -18.34 -12.35 -4.82
N GLY A 101 -18.45 -13.58 -4.30
CA GLY A 101 -17.37 -14.56 -4.40
C GLY A 101 -17.02 -14.97 -5.83
N TYR A 102 -18.02 -15.08 -6.71
CA TYR A 102 -17.79 -15.37 -8.13
C TYR A 102 -17.10 -14.21 -8.84
N ILE A 103 -17.51 -12.96 -8.59
CA ILE A 103 -16.88 -11.77 -9.17
C ILE A 103 -15.46 -11.64 -8.62
N SER A 104 -15.24 -11.85 -7.31
CA SER A 104 -13.90 -11.86 -6.69
C SER A 104 -12.96 -12.93 -7.27
N ASP A 105 -13.49 -14.04 -7.79
CA ASP A 105 -12.66 -15.05 -8.48
C ASP A 105 -12.18 -14.59 -9.87
N ASN A 106 -12.93 -13.68 -10.50
CA ASN A 106 -12.84 -13.27 -11.91
C ASN A 106 -12.70 -11.74 -12.06
N VAL A 107 -12.03 -11.08 -11.10
CA VAL A 107 -11.91 -9.61 -11.04
C VAL A 107 -11.20 -9.04 -12.27
N ASP A 108 -10.34 -9.84 -12.89
CA ASP A 108 -9.62 -9.51 -14.12
C ASP A 108 -10.54 -9.32 -15.34
N HIS A 109 -11.75 -9.88 -15.30
CA HIS A 109 -12.76 -9.74 -16.36
C HIS A 109 -13.69 -8.54 -16.16
N ILE A 110 -13.46 -7.70 -15.14
CA ILE A 110 -14.26 -6.51 -14.91
C ILE A 110 -13.82 -5.40 -15.88
N ASP A 111 -14.75 -4.98 -16.73
CA ASP A 111 -14.48 -3.91 -17.71
C ASP A 111 -14.26 -2.55 -17.04
N SER A 112 -15.17 -2.15 -16.14
CA SER A 112 -15.13 -0.87 -15.43
C SER A 112 -15.88 -0.91 -14.10
N LEU A 113 -15.37 -0.20 -13.10
CA LEU A 113 -16.00 0.04 -11.81
C LEU A 113 -16.44 1.51 -11.63
N ILE A 114 -16.35 2.33 -12.68
CA ILE A 114 -16.71 3.76 -12.62
C ILE A 114 -18.22 3.89 -12.39
N GLY A 115 -18.59 4.64 -11.34
CA GLY A 115 -19.98 4.84 -10.94
C GLY A 115 -20.59 3.65 -10.18
N PHE A 116 -19.80 2.62 -9.87
CA PHE A 116 -20.24 1.52 -9.03
C PHE A 116 -20.17 1.91 -7.54
N PRO A 117 -21.13 1.48 -6.69
CA PRO A 117 -21.18 1.91 -5.30
C PRO A 117 -19.94 1.51 -4.48
N GLU A 118 -19.33 2.50 -3.81
CA GLU A 118 -18.11 2.36 -3.03
C GLU A 118 -18.21 1.26 -1.96
N GLN A 119 -19.34 1.16 -1.25
CA GLN A 119 -19.53 0.18 -0.16
C GLN A 119 -19.56 -1.26 -0.67
N ILE A 120 -19.95 -1.47 -1.92
CA ILE A 120 -19.97 -2.80 -2.54
C ILE A 120 -18.60 -3.08 -3.15
N ALA A 121 -17.95 -2.09 -3.74
CA ALA A 121 -16.59 -2.22 -4.25
C ALA A 121 -15.55 -2.49 -3.17
N GLU A 122 -15.67 -1.85 -2.00
CA GLU A 122 -14.84 -2.17 -0.83
C GLU A 122 -14.95 -3.65 -0.47
N LYS A 123 -16.18 -4.16 -0.35
CA LYS A 123 -16.43 -5.59 -0.07
C LYS A 123 -15.88 -6.50 -1.16
N LEU A 124 -15.98 -6.08 -2.42
CA LEU A 124 -15.43 -6.82 -3.56
C LEU A 124 -13.90 -6.84 -3.51
N PHE A 125 -13.27 -5.70 -3.19
CA PHE A 125 -11.84 -5.57 -3.03
C PHE A 125 -11.33 -6.47 -1.90
N SER A 126 -11.92 -6.38 -0.71
CA SER A 126 -11.56 -7.26 0.42
C SER A 126 -11.77 -8.73 0.09
N ALA A 127 -12.84 -9.09 -0.63
CA ALA A 127 -13.09 -10.46 -1.03
C ALA A 127 -12.11 -10.97 -2.10
N ALA A 128 -11.58 -10.09 -2.96
CA ALA A 128 -10.52 -10.41 -3.93
C ALA A 128 -9.14 -10.51 -3.27
N GLU A 129 -8.85 -9.62 -2.33
CA GLU A 129 -7.65 -9.62 -1.49
C GLU A 129 -7.56 -10.90 -0.64
N ALA A 130 -8.66 -11.29 0.02
CA ALA A 130 -8.73 -12.55 0.78
C ALA A 130 -8.48 -13.80 -0.08
N ARG A 131 -8.63 -13.68 -1.40
CA ARG A 131 -8.35 -14.73 -2.39
C ARG A 131 -6.97 -14.60 -3.05
N GLN A 132 -6.12 -13.68 -2.57
CA GLN A 132 -4.78 -13.40 -3.08
C GLN A 132 -4.72 -12.97 -4.55
N LYS A 133 -5.81 -12.40 -5.09
CA LYS A 133 -5.89 -12.05 -6.52
C LYS A 133 -4.95 -10.92 -6.94
N PHE A 134 -4.64 -10.01 -6.01
CA PHE A 134 -3.70 -8.91 -6.26
C PHE A 134 -2.22 -9.31 -6.15
N THR A 135 -1.93 -10.53 -5.71
CA THR A 135 -0.57 -11.07 -5.64
C THR A 135 -0.16 -11.74 -6.97
N GLU A 136 -1.15 -12.20 -7.76
CA GLU A 136 -0.93 -12.81 -9.06
C GLU A 136 -0.31 -11.81 -10.06
N PRO A 137 0.75 -12.20 -10.80
CA PRO A 137 1.39 -11.32 -11.77
C PRO A 137 0.44 -11.04 -12.95
N VAL A 138 0.45 -9.80 -13.44
CA VAL A 138 -0.35 -9.31 -14.59
C VAL A 138 -1.86 -9.22 -14.32
N THR A 139 -2.51 -10.31 -13.89
CA THR A 139 -3.95 -10.33 -13.56
C THR A 139 -4.23 -9.44 -12.35
N GLY A 140 -3.41 -9.54 -11.30
CA GLY A 140 -3.50 -8.70 -10.12
C GLY A 140 -3.29 -7.21 -10.42
N LEU A 141 -2.32 -6.88 -11.29
CA LEU A 141 -2.08 -5.50 -11.72
C LEU A 141 -3.28 -4.93 -12.49
N ARG A 142 -3.84 -5.67 -13.45
CA ARG A 142 -5.03 -5.23 -14.20
C ARG A 142 -6.22 -5.01 -13.27
N ALA A 143 -6.46 -5.96 -12.38
CA ALA A 143 -7.51 -5.84 -11.36
C ALA A 143 -7.29 -4.58 -10.51
N LEU A 144 -6.08 -4.38 -9.98
CA LEU A 144 -5.75 -3.22 -9.16
C LEU A 144 -5.97 -1.90 -9.91
N GLN A 145 -5.56 -1.82 -11.18
CA GLN A 145 -5.78 -0.65 -12.04
C GLN A 145 -7.25 -0.29 -12.18
N LYS A 146 -8.15 -1.28 -12.28
CA LYS A 146 -9.60 -1.02 -12.35
C LYS A 146 -10.14 -0.36 -11.07
N PHE A 147 -9.63 -0.78 -9.91
CA PHE A 147 -10.00 -0.15 -8.64
C PHE A 147 -9.38 1.23 -8.49
N THR A 148 -8.09 1.39 -8.81
CA THR A 148 -7.41 2.70 -8.66
C THR A 148 -7.93 3.73 -9.66
N GLU A 149 -8.39 3.32 -10.84
CA GLU A 149 -9.04 4.18 -11.81
C GLU A 149 -10.43 4.65 -11.36
N ALA A 150 -11.20 3.78 -10.71
CA ALA A 150 -12.58 4.10 -10.29
C ALA A 150 -12.66 4.84 -8.95
N TYR A 151 -11.78 4.51 -8.00
CA TYR A 151 -11.91 4.96 -6.61
C TYR A 151 -10.71 5.75 -6.07
N GLY A 152 -9.60 5.80 -6.82
CA GLY A 152 -8.43 6.64 -6.50
C GLY A 152 -7.99 6.56 -5.04
N ASN A 153 -8.22 7.65 -4.31
CA ASN A 153 -7.83 7.82 -2.91
C ASN A 153 -8.46 6.82 -1.93
N LEU A 154 -9.61 6.20 -2.23
CA LEU A 154 -10.24 5.20 -1.35
C LEU A 154 -9.47 3.88 -1.36
N VAL A 155 -8.89 3.52 -2.51
CA VAL A 155 -8.05 2.33 -2.63
C VAL A 155 -6.81 2.50 -1.77
N LEU A 156 -6.16 3.66 -1.90
CA LEU A 156 -4.99 3.99 -1.11
C LEU A 156 -4.82 5.51 -1.02
N CYS A 157 -4.85 6.05 0.19
CA CYS A 157 -4.66 7.49 0.43
C CYS A 157 -3.25 7.81 0.96
N SER A 158 -2.64 6.85 1.67
CA SER A 158 -1.30 6.95 2.23
C SER A 158 -0.54 5.64 2.00
N LEU A 159 0.69 5.73 1.53
CA LEU A 159 1.56 4.58 1.29
C LEU A 159 2.88 4.74 2.04
N CYS A 160 3.16 3.81 2.96
CA CYS A 160 4.41 3.75 3.70
C CYS A 160 5.24 2.54 3.27
N LEU A 161 6.35 2.77 2.58
CA LEU A 161 7.30 1.75 2.14
C LEU A 161 8.66 1.89 2.80
N ARG A 162 8.73 2.49 3.99
CA ARG A 162 9.97 2.76 4.69
C ARG A 162 10.83 1.50 4.86
N ASN A 163 12.07 1.53 4.36
CA ASN A 163 13.01 0.41 4.36
C ASN A 163 12.50 -0.86 3.61
N ARG A 164 11.58 -0.69 2.63
CA ARG A 164 10.98 -1.78 1.83
C ARG A 164 11.42 -1.73 0.36
N TYR A 165 12.72 -1.53 0.13
CA TYR A 165 13.29 -1.43 -1.23
C TYR A 165 13.03 -2.67 -2.11
N LEU A 166 12.93 -3.86 -1.52
CA LEU A 166 12.60 -5.09 -2.26
C LEU A 166 11.15 -5.11 -2.76
N VAL A 167 10.22 -4.58 -1.97
CA VAL A 167 8.81 -4.46 -2.41
C VAL A 167 8.73 -3.47 -3.57
N ILE A 168 9.48 -2.38 -3.49
CA ILE A 168 9.58 -1.42 -4.58
C ILE A 168 10.12 -2.06 -5.86
N SER A 169 11.17 -2.87 -5.77
CA SER A 169 11.75 -3.50 -6.96
C SER A 169 10.85 -4.57 -7.59
N GLU A 170 10.17 -5.37 -6.77
CA GLU A 170 9.32 -6.47 -7.25
C GLU A 170 7.92 -6.02 -7.68
N LYS A 171 7.38 -4.97 -7.03
CA LYS A 171 6.00 -4.48 -7.20
C LYS A 171 5.93 -3.05 -7.75
N LEU A 172 6.93 -2.67 -8.55
CA LEU A 172 7.06 -1.32 -9.09
C LEU A 172 5.84 -0.90 -9.91
N GLU A 173 5.35 -1.77 -10.79
CA GLU A 173 4.23 -1.47 -11.68
C GLU A 173 2.91 -1.35 -10.91
N GLU A 174 2.71 -2.18 -9.91
CA GLU A 174 1.57 -2.08 -8.99
C GLU A 174 1.63 -0.78 -8.20
N ILE A 175 2.81 -0.36 -7.71
CA ILE A 175 2.98 0.92 -7.01
C ILE A 175 2.68 2.10 -7.95
N LYS A 176 3.12 2.04 -9.21
CA LYS A 176 2.84 3.06 -10.24
C LYS A 176 1.34 3.14 -10.61
N SER A 177 0.55 2.12 -10.26
CA SER A 177 -0.89 2.09 -10.57
C SER A 177 -1.74 2.90 -9.59
N PHE A 178 -1.20 3.24 -8.41
CA PHE A 178 -1.92 4.03 -7.42
C PHE A 178 -2.12 5.46 -7.89
N ARG A 179 -3.33 5.98 -7.69
CA ARG A 179 -3.74 7.33 -8.08
C ARG A 179 -4.20 8.10 -6.86
N GLU A 180 -4.06 9.41 -6.91
CA GLU A 180 -4.59 10.34 -5.89
C GLU A 180 -4.01 10.14 -4.48
N LEU A 181 -2.81 9.57 -4.38
CA LEU A 181 -2.09 9.45 -3.10
C LEU A 181 -1.87 10.83 -2.49
N THR A 182 -2.11 10.94 -1.19
CA THR A 182 -1.90 12.17 -0.41
C THR A 182 -0.59 12.16 0.35
N CYS A 183 -0.14 10.97 0.77
CA CYS A 183 1.07 10.75 1.54
C CYS A 183 1.85 9.57 0.95
N LEU A 184 3.13 9.80 0.68
CA LEU A 184 4.04 8.78 0.16
C LEU A 184 5.36 8.83 0.95
N ASP A 185 5.62 7.76 1.69
CA ASP A 185 6.86 7.57 2.44
C ASP A 185 7.71 6.47 1.79
N LEU A 186 8.83 6.88 1.21
CA LEU A 186 9.84 6.04 0.58
C LEU A 186 11.16 6.11 1.35
N SER A 187 11.13 6.43 2.64
CA SER A 187 12.34 6.61 3.44
C SER A 187 13.18 5.34 3.52
N CYS A 188 14.51 5.46 3.50
CA CYS A 188 15.46 4.35 3.60
C CYS A 188 15.30 3.30 2.47
N CYS A 189 14.84 3.69 1.29
CA CYS A 189 14.62 2.75 0.16
C CYS A 189 15.79 2.68 -0.82
N LYS A 190 16.83 3.50 -0.63
CA LYS A 190 18.06 3.49 -1.47
C LYS A 190 17.77 3.57 -2.97
N LEU A 191 16.77 4.38 -3.37
CA LEU A 191 16.35 4.53 -4.76
C LEU A 191 17.53 4.94 -5.67
N GLY A 192 18.39 5.86 -5.21
CA GLY A 192 19.42 6.48 -6.03
C GLY A 192 18.84 7.45 -7.07
N ASP A 193 19.71 8.12 -7.82
CA ASP A 193 19.30 9.17 -8.77
C ASP A 193 18.55 8.63 -9.98
N GLU A 194 18.83 7.38 -10.38
CA GLU A 194 18.38 6.77 -11.64
C GLU A 194 17.05 6.00 -11.53
N HIS A 195 16.46 5.86 -10.35
CA HIS A 195 15.24 5.08 -10.19
C HIS A 195 14.03 5.66 -10.94
N GLU A 196 13.29 4.80 -11.64
CA GLU A 196 12.08 5.14 -12.39
C GLU A 196 10.95 5.76 -11.53
N LEU A 197 10.96 5.53 -10.22
CA LEU A 197 9.97 6.10 -9.32
C LEU A 197 10.09 7.61 -9.25
N LEU A 198 11.31 8.16 -9.34
CA LEU A 198 11.51 9.61 -9.27
C LEU A 198 10.86 10.35 -10.44
N GLU A 199 10.85 9.74 -11.62
CA GLU A 199 10.08 10.23 -12.77
C GLU A 199 8.57 10.09 -12.51
N HIS A 200 8.15 8.94 -11.97
CA HIS A 200 6.73 8.68 -11.71
C HIS A 200 6.13 9.65 -10.67
N LEU A 201 6.91 10.13 -9.68
CA LEU A 201 6.49 11.14 -8.70
C LEU A 201 5.91 12.42 -9.33
N THR A 202 6.36 12.76 -10.54
CA THR A 202 5.90 13.96 -11.27
C THR A 202 4.75 13.71 -12.25
N LYS A 203 4.30 12.47 -12.42
CA LYS A 203 3.17 12.13 -13.31
C LYS A 203 1.85 12.58 -12.70
N GLU A 204 0.84 12.78 -13.55
CA GLU A 204 -0.49 13.29 -13.14
C GLU A 204 -1.16 12.42 -12.07
N ALA A 205 -0.90 11.10 -12.09
CA ALA A 205 -1.40 10.15 -11.09
C ALA A 205 -1.04 10.53 -9.63
N LEU A 206 0.12 11.16 -9.42
CA LEU A 206 0.64 11.57 -8.10
C LEU A 206 0.56 13.08 -7.85
N SER A 207 -0.18 13.83 -8.69
CA SER A 207 -0.38 15.27 -8.53
C SER A 207 -1.07 15.68 -7.21
N SER A 208 -1.76 14.73 -6.57
CA SER A 208 -2.44 14.91 -5.28
C SER A 208 -1.52 14.78 -4.06
N VAL A 209 -0.27 14.36 -4.23
CA VAL A 209 0.67 14.13 -3.12
C VAL A 209 0.94 15.44 -2.38
N LYS A 210 0.63 15.45 -1.09
CA LYS A 210 0.86 16.58 -0.17
C LYS A 210 2.06 16.35 0.74
N ARG A 211 2.37 15.09 1.07
CA ARG A 211 3.51 14.70 1.90
C ARG A 211 4.36 13.68 1.15
N LEU A 212 5.62 14.03 0.91
CA LEU A 212 6.60 13.15 0.28
C LEU A 212 7.81 13.02 1.20
N LEU A 213 8.06 11.80 1.68
CA LEU A 213 9.19 11.50 2.55
C LEU A 213 10.21 10.66 1.79
N LEU A 214 11.40 11.22 1.56
CA LEU A 214 12.50 10.64 0.79
C LEU A 214 13.79 10.59 1.62
N LYS A 215 13.67 10.49 2.94
CA LYS A 215 14.81 10.38 3.84
C LYS A 215 15.72 9.21 3.45
N ASP A 216 17.03 9.43 3.42
CA ASP A 216 18.04 8.38 3.20
C ASP A 216 17.78 7.51 1.96
N ASN A 217 17.70 8.15 0.79
CA ASN A 217 17.52 7.46 -0.50
C ASN A 217 18.75 7.48 -1.39
N SER A 218 19.90 7.92 -0.87
CA SER A 218 21.13 8.10 -1.64
C SER A 218 20.99 9.03 -2.85
N LEU A 219 20.09 10.02 -2.74
CA LEU A 219 19.88 11.03 -3.77
C LEU A 219 21.03 12.05 -3.79
N SER A 220 21.35 12.54 -4.98
CA SER A 220 22.27 13.65 -5.22
C SER A 220 21.55 14.83 -5.88
N ASP A 221 22.31 15.88 -6.20
CA ASP A 221 21.81 17.02 -6.97
C ASP A 221 21.21 16.60 -8.31
N ALA A 222 21.71 15.53 -8.94
CA ALA A 222 21.17 15.00 -10.19
C ALA A 222 19.77 14.40 -10.01
N GLY A 223 19.56 13.57 -8.98
CA GLY A 223 18.25 13.01 -8.67
C GLY A 223 17.22 14.08 -8.33
N LEU A 224 17.60 15.09 -7.52
CA LEU A 224 16.73 16.24 -7.25
C LEU A 224 16.43 17.03 -8.50
N ARG A 225 17.44 17.28 -9.34
CA ARG A 225 17.28 18.01 -10.58
C ARG A 225 16.24 17.34 -11.47
N ARG A 226 16.30 16.01 -11.58
CA ARG A 226 15.40 15.20 -12.38
C ARG A 226 13.99 15.17 -11.82
N MET A 227 13.83 14.83 -10.54
CA MET A 227 12.53 14.85 -9.85
C MET A 227 11.83 16.21 -9.94
N THR A 228 12.59 17.32 -9.97
CA THR A 228 12.01 18.66 -10.03
C THR A 228 11.98 19.27 -11.43
N ALA A 229 12.52 18.62 -12.47
CA ALA A 229 12.56 19.17 -13.82
C ALA A 229 11.15 19.46 -14.41
N PRO A 230 10.16 18.55 -14.31
CA PRO A 230 8.80 18.82 -14.76
C PRO A 230 8.13 20.00 -14.03
N VAL A 231 8.41 20.11 -12.72
CA VAL A 231 7.87 21.19 -11.88
C VAL A 231 8.49 22.54 -12.26
N ARG A 232 9.79 22.57 -12.55
CA ARG A 232 10.53 23.80 -12.89
C ARG A 232 10.18 24.32 -14.29
N VAL A 233 10.06 23.42 -15.27
CA VAL A 233 9.97 23.81 -16.69
C VAL A 233 8.53 23.77 -17.20
N LEU A 234 7.82 22.67 -16.96
CA LEU A 234 6.46 22.50 -17.44
C LEU A 234 5.41 23.02 -16.45
N LYS A 235 5.82 23.37 -15.22
CA LYS A 235 4.94 23.74 -14.10
C LYS A 235 3.88 22.66 -13.81
N LYS A 236 4.26 21.40 -14.02
CA LYS A 236 3.42 20.22 -13.80
C LYS A 236 4.06 19.28 -12.78
N GLY A 237 3.21 18.56 -12.04
CA GLY A 237 3.64 17.56 -11.08
C GLY A 237 3.96 18.15 -9.70
N LEU A 238 3.64 17.40 -8.63
CA LEU A 238 3.87 17.77 -7.22
C LEU A 238 3.38 19.19 -6.84
N GLU A 239 2.37 19.71 -7.53
CA GLU A 239 1.87 21.08 -7.38
C GLU A 239 1.22 21.35 -6.03
N ASN A 240 0.83 20.28 -5.33
CA ASN A 240 0.16 20.31 -4.03
C ASN A 240 1.07 19.88 -2.88
N LEU A 241 2.37 19.73 -3.14
CA LEU A 241 3.33 19.31 -2.13
C LEU A 241 3.46 20.35 -1.02
N LEU A 242 3.16 19.93 0.21
CA LEU A 242 3.20 20.75 1.43
C LEU A 242 4.36 20.35 2.33
N VAL A 243 4.71 19.06 2.38
CA VAL A 243 5.77 18.53 3.25
C VAL A 243 6.72 17.69 2.41
N LEU A 244 8.00 18.05 2.44
CA LEU A 244 9.07 17.33 1.76
C LEU A 244 10.19 17.01 2.76
N ASP A 245 10.53 15.73 2.89
CA ASP A 245 11.67 15.27 3.67
C ASP A 245 12.75 14.71 2.75
N LEU A 246 13.93 15.35 2.76
CA LEU A 246 15.13 14.93 2.03
C LEU A 246 16.30 14.65 2.99
N SER A 247 16.01 14.48 4.28
CA SER A 247 17.02 14.29 5.30
C SER A 247 17.90 13.06 5.02
N CYS A 248 19.12 13.07 5.56
CA CYS A 248 20.09 11.98 5.42
C CYS A 248 20.45 11.62 3.96
N ASN A 249 20.38 12.58 3.03
CA ASN A 249 20.90 12.42 1.67
C ASN A 249 22.20 13.26 1.52
N PRO A 250 23.38 12.71 1.86
CA PRO A 250 24.61 13.47 1.99
C PRO A 250 25.17 14.00 0.66
N LYS A 251 24.72 13.46 -0.49
CA LYS A 251 25.16 13.91 -1.81
C LYS A 251 24.37 15.11 -2.35
N ILE A 252 23.36 15.58 -1.62
CA ILE A 252 22.64 16.81 -1.94
C ILE A 252 23.45 18.00 -1.43
N THR A 253 23.78 18.93 -2.32
CA THR A 253 24.55 20.14 -2.02
C THR A 253 23.71 21.42 -2.16
N ASP A 254 24.33 22.57 -1.92
CA ASP A 254 23.71 23.90 -2.06
C ASP A 254 23.12 24.14 -3.46
N VAL A 255 23.65 23.44 -4.49
CA VAL A 255 23.13 23.48 -5.87
C VAL A 255 21.81 22.73 -5.96
N GLY A 256 21.74 21.50 -5.43
CA GLY A 256 20.52 20.69 -5.40
C GLY A 256 19.36 21.37 -4.70
N ILE A 257 19.63 22.03 -3.57
CA ILE A 257 18.62 22.81 -2.84
C ILE A 257 18.08 23.97 -3.69
N GLY A 258 18.90 24.52 -4.59
CA GLY A 258 18.48 25.53 -5.56
C GLY A 258 17.30 25.10 -6.44
N TYR A 259 17.20 23.81 -6.77
CA TYR A 259 16.12 23.28 -7.60
C TYR A 259 14.77 23.22 -6.85
N LEU A 260 14.81 23.03 -5.52
CA LEU A 260 13.63 22.97 -4.65
C LEU A 260 12.91 24.32 -4.51
N LEU A 261 13.57 25.42 -4.88
CA LEU A 261 13.02 26.79 -4.80
C LEU A 261 11.80 27.01 -5.73
N SER A 262 11.50 26.04 -6.60
CA SER A 262 10.31 26.00 -7.45
C SER A 262 9.02 25.63 -6.69
N PHE A 263 9.11 24.95 -5.54
CA PHE A 263 7.94 24.51 -4.76
C PHE A 263 7.33 25.64 -3.91
N LYS A 264 6.49 26.48 -4.51
CA LYS A 264 5.91 27.67 -3.84
C LYS A 264 4.85 27.36 -2.77
N LYS A 265 4.23 26.18 -2.82
CA LYS A 265 3.22 25.75 -1.84
C LYS A 265 3.81 24.96 -0.66
N LEU A 266 5.13 24.73 -0.66
CA LEU A 266 5.78 23.98 0.39
C LEU A 266 5.62 24.70 1.74
N ASN A 267 5.18 23.95 2.74
CA ASN A 267 4.98 24.43 4.10
C ASN A 267 6.04 23.90 5.06
N CYS A 268 6.55 22.69 4.83
CA CYS A 268 7.61 22.09 5.65
C CYS A 268 8.67 21.46 4.75
N LEU A 269 9.95 21.70 5.06
CA LEU A 269 11.09 21.09 4.38
C LEU A 269 12.11 20.57 5.41
N ASP A 270 12.53 19.32 5.29
CA ASP A 270 13.66 18.78 6.06
C ASP A 270 14.83 18.47 5.11
N ILE A 271 15.98 19.07 5.39
CA ILE A 271 17.26 18.86 4.66
C ILE A 271 18.39 18.53 5.63
N SER A 272 18.06 18.01 6.81
CA SER A 272 19.04 17.59 7.83
C SER A 272 19.98 16.52 7.29
N GLY A 273 21.26 16.58 7.62
CA GLY A 273 22.23 15.57 7.15
C GLY A 273 22.47 15.55 5.62
N THR A 274 22.17 16.65 4.92
CA THR A 274 22.60 16.87 3.54
C THR A 274 24.03 17.45 3.48
N GLY A 275 24.70 17.31 2.34
CA GLY A 275 26.09 17.73 2.12
C GLY A 275 26.27 19.22 1.82
N LEU A 276 25.58 20.08 2.57
CA LEU A 276 25.64 21.54 2.37
C LEU A 276 26.99 22.11 2.77
N LYS A 277 27.52 23.03 1.95
CA LYS A 277 28.78 23.72 2.24
C LYS A 277 28.53 25.03 2.97
N ASP A 278 27.57 25.82 2.50
CA ASP A 278 27.16 27.09 3.14
C ASP A 278 25.71 27.03 3.63
N VAL A 279 25.55 26.46 4.82
CA VAL A 279 24.25 26.31 5.50
C VAL A 279 23.55 27.66 5.70
N ASN A 280 24.29 28.71 6.04
CA ASN A 280 23.71 30.03 6.32
C ASN A 280 23.18 30.71 5.05
N ALA A 281 23.92 30.60 3.94
CA ALA A 281 23.43 31.08 2.64
C ALA A 281 22.18 30.31 2.21
N VAL A 282 22.16 29.00 2.38
CA VAL A 282 20.99 28.16 2.04
C VAL A 282 19.76 28.54 2.87
N ILE A 283 19.89 28.70 4.19
CA ILE A 283 18.79 29.16 5.07
C ILE A 283 18.22 30.49 4.56
N LYS A 284 19.08 31.48 4.26
CA LYS A 284 18.65 32.77 3.73
C LYS A 284 17.95 32.64 2.37
N ARG A 285 18.45 31.78 1.48
CA ARG A 285 17.83 31.54 0.15
C ARG A 285 16.44 30.93 0.28
N ILE A 286 16.27 29.92 1.14
CA ILE A 286 14.98 29.28 1.41
C ILE A 286 14.00 30.29 2.00
N GLN A 287 14.43 31.07 2.99
CA GLN A 287 13.60 32.11 3.61
C GLN A 287 13.18 33.18 2.61
N MET A 288 14.09 33.66 1.76
CA MET A 288 13.79 34.72 0.80
C MET A 288 12.93 34.26 -0.39
N GLN A 289 13.08 33.02 -0.87
CA GLN A 289 12.43 32.56 -2.11
C GLN A 289 11.17 31.71 -1.90
N ILE A 290 11.06 30.99 -0.78
CA ILE A 290 9.90 30.14 -0.44
C ILE A 290 9.19 30.66 0.81
N GLY A 291 9.86 31.45 1.66
CA GLY A 291 9.26 32.00 2.89
C GLY A 291 9.26 31.02 4.07
N LEU A 292 10.10 29.98 4.05
CA LEU A 292 10.23 29.04 5.17
C LEU A 292 11.28 29.52 6.17
N VAL A 293 10.99 29.36 7.45
CA VAL A 293 11.85 29.74 8.57
C VAL A 293 12.48 28.48 9.15
N HIS A 294 13.77 28.56 9.51
CA HIS A 294 14.48 27.47 10.18
C HIS A 294 13.92 27.25 11.59
N SER A 295 13.54 26.01 11.88
CA SER A 295 13.06 25.60 13.19
C SER A 295 14.23 25.20 14.09
N LYS A 296 14.20 25.67 15.33
CA LYS A 296 15.14 25.24 16.38
C LYS A 296 14.71 23.95 17.07
N VAL A 297 13.44 23.56 16.92
CA VAL A 297 12.85 22.37 17.53
C VAL A 297 12.46 21.38 16.44
N PRO A 298 12.69 20.06 16.63
CA PRO A 298 12.19 19.06 15.71
C PRO A 298 10.69 19.22 15.46
N LEU A 299 10.30 19.33 14.20
CA LEU A 299 8.92 19.46 13.77
C LEU A 299 8.24 18.09 13.77
N LYS A 300 7.01 18.04 14.27
CA LYS A 300 6.21 16.80 14.35
C LYS A 300 5.83 16.28 12.97
N GLU A 301 5.82 17.15 11.96
CA GLU A 301 5.52 16.83 10.58
C GLU A 301 6.52 15.85 9.94
N PHE A 302 7.73 15.75 10.49
CA PHE A 302 8.76 14.80 10.05
C PHE A 302 8.86 13.58 10.98
N ASP A 303 7.92 13.41 11.91
CA ASP A 303 7.83 12.20 12.70
C ASP A 303 7.25 11.07 11.83
N HIS A 304 8.14 10.17 11.42
CA HIS A 304 7.82 9.04 10.56
C HIS A 304 6.96 7.98 11.26
N SER A 305 6.79 8.06 12.59
CA SER A 305 5.94 7.11 13.33
C SER A 305 4.46 7.23 12.99
N ASN A 306 4.04 8.39 12.46
CA ASN A 306 2.66 8.66 12.11
C ASN A 306 2.30 8.27 10.67
N CYS A 307 3.30 7.97 9.81
CA CYS A 307 3.03 7.58 8.43
C CYS A 307 2.72 6.08 8.35
N LYS A 308 1.44 5.76 8.15
CA LYS A 308 0.97 4.39 7.93
C LYS A 308 0.37 4.26 6.54
N THR A 309 0.35 3.03 6.05
CA THR A 309 -0.38 2.69 4.83
C THR A 309 -1.86 2.70 5.16
N GLU A 310 -2.66 3.49 4.44
CA GLU A 310 -4.08 3.69 4.72
C GLU A 310 -4.89 3.58 3.41
N GLY A 311 -5.97 2.80 3.46
CA GLY A 311 -6.88 2.53 2.34
C GLY A 311 -7.18 1.03 2.21
N TRP A 312 -8.05 0.66 1.27
CA TRP A 312 -8.42 -0.74 1.04
C TRP A 312 -7.22 -1.64 0.74
N ALA A 313 -6.19 -1.11 0.08
CA ALA A 313 -5.00 -1.85 -0.32
C ALA A 313 -3.95 -2.02 0.80
N GLU A 314 -4.21 -1.58 2.04
CA GLU A 314 -3.29 -1.78 3.18
C GLU A 314 -2.88 -3.25 3.33
N GLN A 315 -3.86 -4.15 3.33
CA GLN A 315 -3.61 -5.58 3.49
C GLN A 315 -2.89 -6.19 2.29
N THR A 316 -3.15 -5.69 1.08
CA THR A 316 -2.46 -6.11 -0.14
C THR A 316 -0.97 -5.76 -0.08
N VAL A 317 -0.62 -4.57 0.41
CA VAL A 317 0.80 -4.17 0.59
C VAL A 317 1.49 -5.07 1.63
N LEU A 318 0.81 -5.40 2.72
CA LEU A 318 1.33 -6.36 3.72
C LEU A 318 1.56 -7.75 3.14
N GLN A 319 0.68 -8.21 2.25
CA GLN A 319 0.85 -9.49 1.53
C GLN A 319 2.07 -9.48 0.61
N TRP A 320 2.29 -8.37 -0.11
CA TRP A 320 3.49 -8.23 -0.94
C TRP A 320 4.77 -8.32 -0.10
N GLU A 321 4.80 -7.68 1.07
CA GLU A 321 5.93 -7.77 1.99
C GLU A 321 6.17 -9.20 2.47
N GLN A 322 5.10 -9.90 2.86
CA GLN A 322 5.20 -11.27 3.31
C GLN A 322 5.71 -12.19 2.19
N ALA A 323 5.15 -12.07 0.98
CA ALA A 323 5.57 -12.84 -0.18
C ALA A 323 7.06 -12.60 -0.53
N VAL A 324 7.52 -11.35 -0.48
CA VAL A 324 8.94 -11.00 -0.72
C VAL A 324 9.85 -11.56 0.38
N MET A 325 9.43 -11.51 1.64
CA MET A 325 10.19 -12.08 2.76
C MET A 325 10.29 -13.61 2.68
N GLU A 326 9.20 -14.28 2.31
CA GLU A 326 9.16 -15.73 2.12
C GLU A 326 10.03 -16.17 0.94
N ALA A 327 9.93 -15.46 -0.19
CA ALA A 327 10.79 -15.69 -1.35
C ALA A 327 12.28 -15.57 -0.96
N ARG A 328 12.64 -14.55 -0.16
CA ARG A 328 14.02 -14.39 0.32
C ARG A 328 14.48 -15.52 1.22
N LYS A 329 13.68 -15.94 2.20
CA LYS A 329 14.03 -17.07 3.08
C LYS A 329 14.32 -18.33 2.27
N SER A 330 13.49 -18.61 1.26
CA SER A 330 13.70 -19.75 0.37
C SER A 330 15.01 -19.66 -0.43
N GLN A 331 15.39 -18.46 -0.88
CA GLN A 331 16.66 -18.24 -1.59
C GLN A 331 17.87 -18.32 -0.66
N ASP A 332 17.78 -17.80 0.56
CA ASP A 332 18.85 -17.88 1.55
C ASP A 332 19.06 -19.33 2.01
N ASP A 333 17.98 -20.10 2.17
CA ASP A 333 18.05 -21.55 2.44
C ASP A 333 18.68 -22.31 1.26
N LEU A 334 18.32 -21.97 0.02
CA LEU A 334 18.91 -22.59 -1.17
C LEU A 334 20.41 -22.24 -1.31
N ARG A 335 20.79 -20.99 -1.03
CA ARG A 335 22.19 -20.54 -0.99
C ARG A 335 22.96 -21.23 0.12
N SER A 336 22.37 -21.39 1.29
CA SER A 336 22.96 -22.11 2.43
C SER A 336 23.17 -23.58 2.11
N ARG A 337 22.19 -24.23 1.46
CA ARG A 337 22.32 -25.61 0.96
C ARG A 337 23.40 -25.73 -0.11
N THR A 338 23.49 -24.76 -1.02
CA THR A 338 24.51 -24.75 -2.08
C THR A 338 25.91 -24.50 -1.51
N ALA A 339 26.05 -23.61 -0.52
CA ALA A 339 27.29 -23.38 0.19
C ALA A 339 27.72 -24.59 1.01
N ALA A 340 26.79 -25.25 1.71
CA ALA A 340 27.04 -26.50 2.41
C ALA A 340 27.45 -27.62 1.44
N LEU A 341 26.79 -27.74 0.27
CA LEU A 341 27.18 -28.68 -0.78
C LEU A 341 28.55 -28.36 -1.39
N ARG A 342 28.95 -27.08 -1.47
CA ARG A 342 30.30 -26.68 -1.91
C ARG A 342 31.38 -26.88 -0.85
N PHE A 343 31.01 -26.76 0.43
CA PHE A 343 31.91 -26.96 1.57
C PHE A 343 32.13 -28.44 1.89
N TYR A 344 31.07 -29.26 1.87
CA TYR A 344 31.13 -30.71 2.12
C TYR A 344 31.29 -31.55 0.84
N GLY A 345 31.00 -30.98 -0.34
CA GLY A 345 31.26 -31.61 -1.63
C GLY A 345 32.72 -31.50 -2.00
N LYS A 346 33.34 -32.63 -2.38
CA LYS A 346 34.74 -32.74 -2.79
C LYS A 346 35.03 -32.02 -4.11
N THR A 347 34.99 -30.70 -4.13
CA THR A 347 35.54 -29.89 -5.22
C THR A 347 36.42 -28.80 -4.62
N HIS A 348 37.72 -29.07 -4.56
CA HIS A 348 38.72 -28.05 -4.27
C HIS A 348 38.77 -27.04 -5.41
N ARG A 349 38.48 -25.77 -5.13
CA ARG A 349 39.19 -24.65 -5.77
C ARG A 349 39.37 -23.49 -4.79
N ILE A 350 40.58 -22.94 -4.88
CA ILE A 350 41.11 -21.76 -4.21
C ILE A 350 40.63 -20.56 -5.03
N GLU A 351 39.92 -19.62 -4.42
CA GLU A 351 39.77 -18.25 -4.95
C GLU A 351 39.89 -17.24 -3.81
N ASP A 352 40.78 -16.27 -4.03
CA ASP A 352 41.19 -15.25 -3.10
C ASP A 352 40.03 -14.30 -2.73
N VAL A 353 39.77 -14.20 -1.44
CA VAL A 353 38.83 -13.24 -0.87
C VAL A 353 39.48 -11.86 -0.87
N VAL A 354 39.21 -11.05 -1.90
CA VAL A 354 39.47 -9.60 -1.85
C VAL A 354 38.49 -8.97 -0.87
N LYS A 355 39.02 -8.65 0.32
CA LYS A 355 38.30 -7.98 1.40
C LYS A 355 38.31 -6.47 1.13
N CYS A 356 37.29 -5.96 0.43
CA CYS A 356 37.08 -4.50 0.35
C CYS A 356 36.59 -3.98 1.69
N LYS A 357 37.46 -3.24 2.41
CA LYS A 357 37.06 -2.43 3.55
C LYS A 357 36.29 -1.21 3.05
N LEU A 358 35.01 -1.11 3.41
CA LEU A 358 34.24 0.12 3.30
C LEU A 358 34.83 1.14 4.29
N VAL A 359 35.43 2.19 3.75
CA VAL A 359 35.81 3.39 4.53
C VAL A 359 34.55 4.23 4.63
N GLU A 360 33.92 4.24 5.80
CA GLU A 360 32.89 5.21 6.15
C GLU A 360 33.57 6.56 6.34
N ALA A 361 33.42 7.44 5.33
CA ALA A 361 33.77 8.83 5.49
C ALA A 361 32.71 9.48 6.39
N GLU A 362 33.07 9.70 7.66
CA GLU A 362 32.30 10.52 8.60
C GLU A 362 32.16 11.94 8.02
N THR A 363 31.05 12.17 7.32
CA THR A 363 30.64 13.50 6.90
C THR A 363 29.99 14.16 8.11
N LYS A 364 30.62 15.24 8.58
CA LYS A 364 30.15 16.06 9.70
C LYS A 364 28.65 16.31 9.53
N ALA A 365 27.84 15.72 10.42
CA ALA A 365 26.40 15.85 10.39
C ALA A 365 26.05 17.35 10.55
N SER A 366 25.66 17.98 9.44
CA SER A 366 24.95 19.26 9.49
C SER A 366 23.75 19.06 10.42
N GLY A 367 23.62 19.94 11.42
CA GLY A 367 22.64 19.81 12.50
C GLY A 367 21.19 19.75 12.01
N ASN A 368 20.24 19.74 12.95
CA ASN A 368 18.81 19.71 12.60
C ASN A 368 18.44 20.92 11.70
N LEU A 369 18.19 20.66 10.42
CA LEU A 369 17.88 21.65 9.38
C LEU A 369 16.47 21.40 8.85
N GLN A 370 15.52 21.73 9.73
CA GLN A 370 14.10 21.68 9.44
C GLN A 370 13.55 23.08 9.26
N PHE A 371 12.62 23.24 8.32
CA PHE A 371 12.03 24.51 7.95
C PHE A 371 10.52 24.40 7.92
N TYR A 372 9.84 25.46 8.33
CA TYR A 372 8.38 25.56 8.28
C TYR A 372 7.91 26.94 7.84
N LYS A 373 6.69 27.00 7.31
CA LYS A 373 6.01 28.26 7.02
C LYS A 373 5.30 28.74 8.27
N GLU A 374 5.68 29.92 8.74
CA GLU A 374 5.01 30.57 9.85
C GLU A 374 3.58 30.88 9.41
N LYS A 375 2.59 30.21 10.04
CA LYS A 375 1.19 30.58 9.82
C LYS A 375 1.04 32.00 10.34
N VAL A 376 0.51 32.91 9.53
CA VAL A 376 0.02 34.20 10.01
C VAL A 376 -1.12 33.92 10.98
N GLN A 377 -0.77 33.65 12.23
CA GLN A 377 -1.72 33.79 13.31
C GLN A 377 -2.01 35.28 13.37
N ASN A 378 -3.29 35.64 13.22
CA ASN A 378 -3.81 36.89 13.73
C ASN A 378 -3.53 36.92 15.23
N CYS A 379 -2.33 37.39 15.59
CA CYS A 379 -2.06 37.89 16.90
C CYS A 379 -2.85 39.19 17.03
N HIS A 380 -4.12 39.06 17.43
CA HIS A 380 -4.84 40.13 18.11
C HIS A 380 -4.10 40.42 19.42
N LEU A 381 -2.99 41.14 19.31
CA LEU A 381 -2.48 41.93 20.42
C LEU A 381 -3.45 43.11 20.59
N PRO A 382 -3.99 43.36 21.79
CA PRO A 382 -4.92 44.44 21.99
C PRO A 382 -4.19 45.78 21.77
N LEU A 383 -4.57 46.48 20.70
CA LEU A 383 -4.22 47.87 20.50
C LEU A 383 -4.71 48.67 21.71
N LYS A 384 -3.78 49.10 22.57
CA LYS A 384 -4.00 50.29 23.38
C LYS A 384 -4.05 51.49 22.44
N LYS A 385 -5.27 51.96 22.19
CA LYS A 385 -5.54 53.28 21.62
C LYS A 385 -5.29 54.32 22.71
N GLU A 386 -4.36 55.24 22.48
CA GLU A 386 -4.46 56.62 22.94
C GLU A 386 -4.01 57.57 21.80
N ILE A 387 -5.03 58.07 21.10
CA ILE A 387 -5.35 59.48 20.74
C ILE A 387 -4.26 60.49 21.19
N ALA A 388 -3.77 61.50 20.46
CA ALA A 388 -4.29 62.36 19.39
C ALA A 388 -3.18 63.25 18.77
N SER A 389 -3.58 64.03 17.77
CA SER A 389 -3.05 65.34 17.30
C SER A 389 -2.09 65.22 16.10
N SER A 390 -2.62 65.37 14.88
CA SER A 390 -2.95 66.61 14.15
C SER A 390 -1.73 67.25 13.48
N HIS A 391 -1.71 67.26 12.14
CA HIS A 391 -1.54 68.50 11.37
C HIS A 391 -1.82 68.24 9.88
N GLU A 392 -2.75 69.03 9.36
CA GLU A 392 -3.09 69.19 7.95
C GLU A 392 -1.94 69.85 7.17
N LEU A 393 -1.82 69.55 5.86
CA LEU A 393 -1.49 70.56 4.83
C LEU A 393 -1.80 70.06 3.39
N ARG A 394 -2.98 70.47 2.93
CA ARG A 394 -3.36 71.05 1.62
C ARG A 394 -2.65 70.65 0.30
N ASN A 395 -3.52 70.22 -0.62
CA ASN A 395 -3.76 70.71 -1.99
C ASN A 395 -2.63 70.66 -3.06
N ASN A 396 -2.91 69.98 -4.19
CA ASN A 396 -3.23 70.68 -5.45
C ASN A 396 -3.68 69.75 -6.63
N LYS A 397 -4.88 70.08 -7.14
CA LYS A 397 -5.43 70.09 -8.51
C LYS A 397 -4.90 69.17 -9.64
N LYS A 398 -5.85 68.37 -10.16
CA LYS A 398 -6.30 68.18 -11.58
C LYS A 398 -5.36 68.59 -12.72
N ARG A 399 -5.06 67.64 -13.61
CA ARG A 399 -5.16 67.80 -15.07
C ARG A 399 -5.40 66.43 -15.74
N ALA A 400 -6.34 66.41 -16.69
CA ALA A 400 -6.68 65.30 -17.57
C ALA A 400 -6.07 65.53 -18.96
N LEU A 401 -6.05 64.46 -19.78
CA LEU A 401 -5.53 64.25 -21.15
C LEU A 401 -4.25 63.39 -21.12
N ALA A 402 -3.98 62.46 -22.04
CA ALA A 402 -4.72 61.70 -23.05
C ALA A 402 -3.72 60.60 -23.50
N GLU A 403 -4.25 59.42 -23.83
CA GLU A 403 -3.73 58.42 -24.78
C GLU A 403 -2.26 57.91 -24.74
N GLN A 404 -2.17 56.59 -24.92
CA GLN A 404 -1.04 55.78 -25.37
C GLN A 404 0.08 55.39 -24.38
N GLU A 405 0.30 54.07 -24.39
CA GLU A 405 1.56 53.33 -24.29
C GLU A 405 1.73 52.35 -23.11
N LYS A 406 2.17 51.15 -23.53
CA LYS A 406 3.10 50.23 -22.87
C LYS A 406 2.53 49.25 -21.86
N GLU A 407 2.25 48.05 -22.41
CA GLU A 407 2.60 46.77 -21.82
C GLU A 407 3.89 46.89 -20.98
N ARG A 408 3.70 46.91 -19.66
CA ARG A 408 4.79 46.73 -18.70
C ARG A 408 5.14 45.26 -18.68
N THR A 409 6.12 44.90 -19.49
CA THR A 409 6.91 43.68 -19.31
C THR A 409 7.63 43.77 -17.96
N SER A 410 7.01 43.21 -16.91
CA SER A 410 7.69 42.96 -15.65
C SER A 410 8.71 41.84 -15.90
N LYS A 411 9.97 42.22 -16.04
CA LYS A 411 11.13 41.32 -16.10
C LYS A 411 11.20 40.50 -14.81
N GLN A 412 10.50 39.39 -14.78
CA GLN A 412 10.69 38.33 -13.81
C GLN A 412 12.05 37.71 -14.13
N LYS A 413 13.00 37.78 -13.20
CA LYS A 413 14.33 37.14 -13.35
C LYS A 413 14.11 35.64 -13.45
N HIS A 414 14.02 35.13 -14.68
CA HIS A 414 13.97 33.72 -14.99
C HIS A 414 15.24 33.05 -14.47
N LEU A 415 15.07 31.97 -13.72
CA LEU A 415 16.13 30.98 -13.51
C LEU A 415 16.50 30.47 -14.91
N CYS A 416 17.71 30.75 -15.37
CA CYS A 416 18.14 30.37 -16.71
C CYS A 416 18.23 28.84 -16.77
N LEU A 417 17.41 28.22 -17.61
CA LEU A 417 17.40 26.78 -17.83
C LEU A 417 18.73 26.35 -18.44
N SER A 418 19.34 25.26 -17.94
CA SER A 418 20.55 24.72 -18.56
C SER A 418 20.18 23.83 -19.75
N VAL A 419 21.10 23.62 -20.70
CA VAL A 419 20.89 22.73 -21.86
C VAL A 419 20.50 21.32 -21.41
N GLU A 420 21.10 20.84 -20.33
CA GLU A 420 20.81 19.53 -19.77
C GLU A 420 19.38 19.44 -19.17
N ASP A 421 18.74 20.56 -18.81
CA ASP A 421 17.32 20.55 -18.40
C ASP A 421 16.41 20.24 -19.60
N TRP A 422 16.75 20.79 -20.78
CA TRP A 422 16.00 20.56 -22.01
C TRP A 422 16.19 19.15 -22.55
N ASP A 423 17.42 18.63 -22.52
CA ASP A 423 17.71 17.27 -22.96
C ASP A 423 16.98 16.24 -22.09
N LEU A 424 16.95 16.46 -20.78
CA LEU A 424 16.21 15.60 -19.86
C LEU A 424 14.71 15.63 -20.12
N LEU A 425 14.13 16.80 -20.42
CA LEU A 425 12.70 16.91 -20.76
C LEU A 425 12.31 16.14 -22.01
N ASN A 426 13.19 16.03 -22.98
CA ASN A 426 12.93 15.24 -24.19
C ASN A 426 12.92 13.72 -23.94
N THR A 427 13.35 13.28 -22.75
CA THR A 427 13.31 11.87 -22.34
C THR A 427 12.05 11.48 -21.57
N TYR A 428 11.30 12.47 -21.07
CA TYR A 428 9.94 12.29 -20.53
C TYR A 428 8.91 12.30 -21.65
#